data_AF-A0A556QKL8-F1
#
_entry.id   AF-A0A556QKL8-F1
#
_cell.length_a   1.000
_cell.length_b   1.000
_cell.length_c   1.000
_cell.angle_alpha   90.00
_cell.angle_beta   90.00
_cell.angle_gamma   90.00
#
_symmetry.space_group_name_H-M   'P 1'
#
loop_
_entity.id
_entity.type
_entity.pdbx_description
1 polymer ?
#
loop_
_entity_poly.entity_id
_entity_poly.type
_entity_poly.pdbx_seq_one_letter_code
_entity_poly.pdbx_strand_id
1 'polypeptide(L)'
;MSPPDHPDSAALEQAWTSLIARAESRIRLARARSGLVSGAFCAVPLAALAAGSAATGLNSDFSLSLITAAVAAPAAGWLVGHLRPLSPAVIHARIDRQFGLADEALAARELADRTSPAWRAAILRQAVAHTSSADWNIAWPVRWPRRTGFATGSAILAALLALVLLPRSVPVSPDPAAALRAEQHTALAELAKTWEKTADDLKGKEWDAFRETLTELQTKLAEQNLSERELLVALARVESKLAEATAAVAESGISNHAEDLADALAGIEGMEAAAKALKERDLAAAASALDKAAASLASADTKLAFKDGTGAEAAKRLAQLSEKAAKKGDAKLADTAKKLSEAAKTGDKKSAGEGSASLAEQSREAAAKDVARASLASVSRSLSEARLALAEGKKPGESTEPMSLAMQGDKPGRGPGGGQSGKGIGDAAGDHSLGAENALDPASRKESLTGTVNADGESTKRTIKASEAAPALAANATEAEIAEFTRLSREAVEDESLPLEHRRSIHRYFQLIRPSQETPSPVSKTP
;
A
#
# COMPACT_ATOMS: atom_id res chain seq x y z
N MET A 1 -28.28 -73.63 -59.37
CA MET A 1 -26.92 -74.01 -58.94
C MET A 1 -26.32 -72.80 -58.25
N SER A 2 -26.25 -72.82 -56.92
CA SER A 2 -25.52 -71.79 -56.19
C SER A 2 -24.04 -71.92 -56.54
N PRO A 3 -23.36 -70.84 -56.97
CA PRO A 3 -21.92 -70.88 -57.16
C PRO A 3 -21.25 -71.26 -55.82
N PRO A 4 -20.19 -72.08 -55.83
CA PRO A 4 -19.48 -72.42 -54.61
C PRO A 4 -18.96 -71.14 -53.95
N ASP A 5 -19.36 -70.91 -52.70
CA ASP A 5 -18.84 -69.82 -51.87
C ASP A 5 -17.35 -70.06 -51.67
N HIS A 6 -16.51 -69.37 -52.45
CA HIS A 6 -15.08 -69.42 -52.25
C HIS A 6 -14.75 -68.73 -50.92
N PRO A 7 -14.13 -69.43 -49.94
CA PRO A 7 -13.81 -68.88 -48.62
C PRO A 7 -12.91 -67.63 -48.71
N ASP A 8 -12.20 -67.45 -49.82
CA ASP A 8 -11.32 -66.31 -50.08
C ASP A 8 -12.07 -64.99 -50.37
N SER A 9 -13.36 -65.04 -50.71
CA SER A 9 -14.13 -63.85 -51.09
C SER A 9 -14.36 -62.89 -49.92
N ALA A 10 -14.65 -63.43 -48.73
CA ALA A 10 -14.86 -62.63 -47.52
C ALA A 10 -13.56 -61.93 -47.06
N ALA A 11 -12.43 -62.65 -47.08
CA ALA A 11 -11.13 -62.09 -46.72
C ALA A 11 -10.71 -60.96 -47.68
N LEU A 12 -11.02 -61.12 -48.97
CA LEU A 12 -10.73 -60.16 -50.01
C LEU A 12 -11.57 -58.88 -49.92
N GLU A 13 -12.87 -59.01 -49.61
CA GLU A 13 -13.74 -57.87 -49.31
C GLU A 13 -13.31 -57.15 -48.02
N GLN A 14 -12.87 -57.88 -46.99
CA GLN A 14 -12.32 -57.29 -45.77
C GLN A 14 -11.00 -56.53 -46.05
N ALA A 15 -10.12 -57.10 -46.87
CA ALA A 15 -8.90 -56.43 -47.29
C ALA A 15 -9.22 -55.14 -48.07
N TRP A 16 -10.17 -55.21 -49.01
CA TRP A 16 -10.60 -54.06 -49.80
C TRP A 16 -11.21 -52.94 -48.97
N THR A 17 -12.13 -53.27 -48.05
CA THR A 17 -12.74 -52.30 -47.15
C THR A 17 -11.71 -51.62 -46.24
N SER A 18 -10.70 -52.35 -45.77
CA SER A 18 -9.60 -51.77 -44.99
C SER A 18 -8.76 -50.77 -45.81
N LEU A 19 -8.52 -51.05 -47.10
CA LEU A 19 -7.80 -50.17 -48.02
C LEU A 19 -8.61 -48.91 -48.31
N ILE A 20 -9.92 -49.04 -48.54
CA ILE A 20 -10.83 -47.90 -48.70
C ILE A 20 -10.81 -47.02 -47.46
N ALA A 21 -10.95 -47.59 -46.26
CA ALA A 21 -10.92 -46.83 -45.01
C ALA A 21 -9.58 -46.07 -44.84
N ARG A 22 -8.46 -46.72 -45.21
CA ARG A 22 -7.14 -46.07 -45.20
C ARG A 22 -7.05 -44.92 -46.20
N ALA A 23 -7.50 -45.13 -47.43
CA ALA A 23 -7.55 -44.08 -48.46
C ALA A 23 -8.45 -42.91 -48.03
N GLU A 24 -9.62 -43.22 -47.45
CA GLU A 24 -10.57 -42.25 -46.95
C GLU A 24 -9.94 -41.38 -45.87
N SER A 25 -9.29 -41.98 -44.86
CA SER A 25 -8.61 -41.25 -43.80
C SER A 25 -7.56 -40.28 -44.34
N ARG A 26 -6.79 -40.68 -45.37
CA ARG A 26 -5.78 -39.83 -46.02
C ARG A 26 -6.40 -38.70 -46.82
N ILE A 27 -7.50 -38.95 -47.53
CA ILE A 27 -8.21 -37.89 -48.26
C ILE A 27 -8.83 -36.89 -47.27
N ARG A 28 -9.46 -37.37 -46.19
CA ARG A 28 -10.00 -36.50 -45.13
C ARG A 28 -8.90 -35.66 -44.50
N LEU A 29 -7.74 -36.24 -44.20
CA LEU A 29 -6.59 -35.51 -43.67
C LEU A 29 -6.08 -34.44 -44.66
N ALA A 30 -5.98 -34.78 -45.95
CA ALA A 30 -5.59 -33.81 -46.98
C ALA A 30 -6.60 -32.66 -47.12
N ARG A 31 -7.91 -32.95 -47.07
CA ARG A 31 -8.96 -31.93 -47.09
C ARG A 31 -8.98 -31.07 -45.83
N ALA A 32 -8.80 -31.67 -44.66
CA ALA A 32 -8.72 -30.96 -43.39
C ALA A 32 -7.52 -29.99 -43.37
N ARG A 33 -6.37 -30.40 -43.93
CA ARG A 33 -5.21 -29.51 -44.09
C ARG A 33 -5.48 -28.36 -45.05
N SER A 34 -6.10 -28.61 -46.21
CA SER A 34 -6.51 -27.55 -47.12
C SER A 34 -7.53 -26.61 -46.49
N GLY A 35 -8.46 -27.15 -45.70
CA GLY A 35 -9.45 -26.39 -44.94
C GLY A 35 -8.81 -25.48 -43.90
N LEU A 36 -7.79 -25.97 -43.17
CA LEU A 36 -7.00 -25.18 -42.23
C LEU A 36 -6.32 -23.98 -42.94
N VAL A 37 -5.72 -24.21 -44.11
CA VAL A 37 -5.08 -23.14 -44.90
C VAL A 37 -6.09 -22.09 -45.34
N SER A 38 -7.27 -22.50 -45.83
CA SER A 38 -8.34 -21.57 -46.20
C SER A 38 -8.87 -20.79 -44.99
N GLY A 39 -9.05 -21.45 -43.85
CA GLY A 39 -9.47 -20.81 -42.60
C GLY A 39 -8.45 -19.79 -42.09
N ALA A 40 -7.16 -20.11 -42.16
CA ALA A 40 -6.08 -19.18 -41.84
C ALA A 40 -6.05 -17.97 -42.79
N PHE A 41 -6.37 -18.15 -44.07
CA PHE A 41 -6.48 -17.04 -45.01
C PHE A 41 -7.65 -16.10 -44.67
N CYS A 42 -8.78 -16.64 -44.20
CA CYS A 42 -9.91 -15.85 -43.71
C CYS A 42 -9.64 -15.13 -42.37
N ALA A 43 -8.74 -15.66 -41.53
CA ALA A 43 -8.39 -15.04 -40.25
C ALA A 43 -7.67 -13.70 -40.41
N VAL A 44 -6.87 -13.52 -41.47
CA VAL A 44 -6.09 -12.30 -41.72
C VAL A 44 -6.97 -11.05 -41.87
N PRO A 45 -7.97 -11.00 -42.77
CA PRO A 45 -8.84 -9.82 -42.88
C PRO A 45 -9.67 -9.57 -41.62
N LEU A 46 -10.07 -10.63 -40.89
CA LEU A 46 -10.78 -10.48 -39.61
C LEU A 46 -9.90 -9.83 -38.53
N ALA A 47 -8.64 -10.25 -38.43
CA ALA A 47 -7.67 -9.64 -37.52
C ALA A 47 -7.38 -8.18 -37.90
N ALA A 48 -7.27 -7.86 -39.20
CA ALA A 48 -7.09 -6.50 -39.68
C ALA A 48 -8.30 -5.61 -39.37
N LEU A 49 -9.52 -6.12 -39.55
CA LEU A 49 -10.76 -5.42 -39.17
C LEU A 49 -10.85 -5.19 -37.66
N ALA A 50 -10.44 -6.17 -36.85
CA ALA A 50 -10.39 -6.02 -35.39
C ALA A 50 -9.37 -4.95 -34.96
N ALA A 51 -8.20 -4.92 -35.59
CA ALA A 51 -7.19 -3.90 -35.33
C ALA A 51 -7.69 -2.49 -35.71
N GLY A 52 -8.34 -2.37 -36.87
CA GLY A 52 -8.94 -1.11 -37.33
C GLY A 52 -10.05 -0.62 -36.40
N SER A 53 -10.95 -1.50 -35.96
CA SER A 53 -12.04 -1.13 -35.06
C SER A 53 -11.51 -0.66 -33.71
N ALA A 54 -10.52 -1.37 -33.14
CA ALA A 54 -9.85 -0.96 -31.91
C ALA A 54 -9.16 0.41 -32.04
N ALA A 55 -8.48 0.67 -33.16
CA ALA A 55 -7.82 1.97 -33.40
C ALA A 55 -8.81 3.14 -33.52
N THR A 56 -10.01 2.90 -34.04
CA THR A 56 -11.06 3.93 -34.18
C THR A 56 -11.91 4.15 -32.93
N GLY A 57 -11.67 3.39 -31.85
CA GLY A 57 -12.49 3.46 -30.63
C GLY A 57 -13.93 2.94 -30.82
N LEU A 58 -14.18 2.15 -31.87
CA LEU A 58 -15.44 1.43 -32.03
C LEU A 58 -15.58 0.41 -30.88
N ASN A 59 -16.83 0.13 -30.50
CA ASN A 59 -17.22 -0.72 -29.36
C ASN A 59 -16.25 -1.90 -29.12
N SER A 60 -15.67 -1.97 -27.92
CA SER A 60 -14.72 -3.01 -27.52
C SER A 60 -15.28 -4.42 -27.74
N ASP A 61 -16.60 -4.59 -27.56
CA ASP A 61 -17.27 -5.88 -27.72
C ASP A 61 -17.22 -6.36 -29.17
N PHE A 62 -17.32 -5.43 -30.12
CA PHE A 62 -17.23 -5.74 -31.55
C PHE A 62 -15.80 -6.18 -31.91
N SER A 63 -14.78 -5.50 -31.38
CA SER A 63 -13.37 -5.90 -31.61
C SER A 63 -13.06 -7.30 -31.03
N LEU A 64 -13.57 -7.63 -29.84
CA LEU A 64 -13.41 -8.95 -29.23
C LEU A 64 -14.10 -10.07 -30.04
N SER A 65 -15.28 -9.78 -30.60
CA SER A 65 -15.99 -10.73 -31.47
C SER A 65 -15.20 -11.05 -32.74
N LEU A 66 -14.54 -10.05 -33.35
CA LEU A 66 -13.71 -10.23 -34.54
C LEU A 66 -12.41 -10.98 -34.24
N ILE A 67 -11.77 -10.72 -33.10
CA ILE A 67 -10.59 -11.48 -32.63
C ILE A 67 -10.99 -12.95 -32.44
N THR A 68 -12.11 -13.21 -31.76
CA THR A 68 -12.61 -14.57 -31.54
C THR A 68 -12.90 -15.29 -32.85
N ALA A 69 -13.54 -14.60 -33.81
CA ALA A 69 -13.80 -15.14 -35.14
C ALA A 69 -12.51 -15.44 -35.91
N ALA A 70 -11.50 -14.56 -35.83
CA ALA A 70 -10.20 -14.76 -36.47
C ALA A 70 -9.47 -15.99 -35.92
N VAL A 71 -9.52 -16.20 -34.59
CA VAL A 71 -8.91 -17.37 -33.93
C VAL A 71 -9.69 -18.66 -34.25
N ALA A 72 -11.02 -18.59 -34.36
CA ALA A 72 -11.86 -19.76 -34.66
C ALA A 72 -11.81 -20.20 -36.13
N ALA A 73 -11.49 -19.31 -37.08
CA ALA A 73 -11.56 -19.59 -38.51
C ALA A 73 -10.69 -20.78 -38.99
N PRO A 74 -9.43 -20.97 -38.55
CA PRO A 74 -8.62 -22.14 -38.92
C PRO A 74 -9.21 -23.46 -38.41
N ALA A 75 -9.74 -23.47 -37.19
CA ALA A 75 -10.38 -24.66 -36.60
C ALA A 75 -11.68 -25.01 -37.34
N ALA A 76 -12.50 -24.01 -37.66
CA ALA A 76 -13.69 -24.17 -38.48
C ALA A 76 -13.33 -24.70 -39.89
N GLY A 77 -12.29 -24.15 -40.51
CA GLY A 77 -11.79 -24.61 -41.81
C GLY A 77 -11.32 -26.07 -41.79
N TRP A 78 -10.57 -26.46 -40.75
CA TRP A 78 -10.17 -27.85 -40.54
C TRP A 78 -11.38 -28.78 -40.39
N LEU A 79 -12.35 -28.39 -39.56
CA LEU A 79 -13.55 -29.17 -39.27
C LEU A 79 -14.41 -29.35 -40.53
N VAL A 80 -14.65 -28.27 -41.28
CA VAL A 80 -15.37 -28.31 -42.56
C VAL A 80 -14.64 -29.19 -43.56
N GLY A 81 -13.30 -29.11 -43.62
CA GLY A 81 -12.48 -29.97 -44.47
C GLY A 81 -12.57 -31.45 -44.09
N HIS A 82 -12.65 -31.76 -42.80
CA HIS A 82 -12.73 -33.12 -42.27
C HIS A 82 -14.13 -33.75 -42.45
N LEU A 83 -15.19 -32.96 -42.21
CA LEU A 83 -16.58 -33.43 -42.23
C LEU A 83 -17.21 -33.43 -43.62
N ARG A 84 -16.62 -32.75 -44.61
CA ARG A 84 -17.20 -32.69 -45.95
C ARG A 84 -17.28 -34.09 -46.56
N PRO A 85 -18.49 -34.58 -46.92
CA PRO A 85 -18.69 -35.95 -47.36
C PRO A 85 -17.81 -36.28 -48.56
N LEU A 86 -17.28 -37.50 -48.55
CA LEU A 86 -16.49 -38.04 -49.66
C LEU A 86 -17.42 -38.89 -50.51
N SER A 87 -17.61 -38.48 -51.77
CA SER A 87 -18.24 -39.36 -52.74
C SER A 87 -17.34 -40.59 -52.90
N PRO A 88 -17.86 -41.81 -52.75
CA PRO A 88 -17.04 -43.01 -52.89
C PRO A 88 -16.37 -43.09 -54.27
N ALA A 89 -16.96 -42.49 -55.31
CA ALA A 89 -16.39 -42.46 -56.67
C ALA A 89 -15.02 -41.76 -56.68
N VAL A 90 -14.92 -40.66 -55.92
CA VAL A 90 -13.69 -39.88 -55.79
C VAL A 90 -12.62 -40.65 -55.03
N ILE A 91 -13.01 -41.50 -54.08
CA ILE A 91 -12.05 -42.34 -53.34
C ILE A 91 -11.45 -43.38 -54.29
N HIS A 92 -12.30 -44.11 -55.02
CA HIS A 92 -11.87 -45.17 -55.95
C HIS A 92 -11.02 -44.61 -57.09
N ALA A 93 -11.50 -43.57 -57.79
CA ALA A 93 -10.74 -42.92 -58.87
C ALA A 93 -9.39 -42.35 -58.38
N ARG A 94 -9.29 -41.97 -57.10
CA ARG A 94 -8.04 -41.49 -56.52
C ARG A 94 -7.09 -42.63 -56.14
N ILE A 95 -7.61 -43.77 -55.68
CA ILE A 95 -6.80 -44.99 -55.50
C ILE A 95 -6.22 -45.39 -56.85
N ASP A 96 -7.04 -45.46 -57.90
CA ASP A 96 -6.59 -45.81 -59.25
C ASP A 96 -5.46 -44.89 -59.73
N ARG A 97 -5.66 -43.57 -59.62
CA ARG A 97 -4.64 -42.59 -60.03
C ARG A 97 -3.35 -42.63 -59.21
N GLN A 98 -3.40 -42.92 -57.91
CA GLN A 98 -2.22 -42.91 -57.04
C GLN A 98 -1.41 -44.20 -57.13
N PHE A 99 -2.07 -45.34 -57.35
CA PHE A 99 -1.42 -46.64 -57.48
C PHE A 99 -1.24 -47.08 -58.94
N GLY A 100 -1.67 -46.27 -59.91
CA GLY A 100 -1.51 -46.59 -61.34
C GLY A 100 -2.41 -47.74 -61.81
N LEU A 101 -3.55 -47.96 -61.15
CA LEU A 101 -4.53 -48.96 -61.58
C LEU A 101 -5.34 -48.42 -62.76
N ALA A 102 -5.66 -49.28 -63.72
CA ALA A 102 -6.43 -48.92 -64.92
C ALA A 102 -7.94 -48.85 -64.64
N ASP A 103 -8.35 -47.97 -63.73
CA ASP A 103 -9.73 -47.81 -63.23
C ASP A 103 -10.30 -49.07 -62.56
N GLU A 104 -9.44 -49.97 -62.09
CA GLU A 104 -9.84 -51.25 -61.49
C GLU A 104 -10.64 -51.07 -60.20
N ALA A 105 -10.28 -50.09 -59.36
CA ALA A 105 -11.03 -49.77 -58.15
C ALA A 105 -12.42 -49.21 -58.49
N LEU A 106 -12.49 -48.29 -59.47
CA LEU A 106 -13.75 -47.72 -59.92
C LEU A 106 -14.66 -48.78 -60.54
N ALA A 107 -14.11 -49.62 -61.42
CA ALA A 107 -14.81 -50.74 -62.05
C ALA A 107 -15.32 -51.74 -61.00
N ALA A 108 -14.51 -52.11 -60.00
CA ALA A 108 -14.93 -53.02 -58.94
C ALA A 108 -16.16 -52.49 -58.18
N ARG A 109 -16.26 -51.16 -57.99
CA ARG A 109 -17.42 -50.52 -57.37
C ARG A 109 -18.65 -50.53 -58.30
N GLU A 110 -18.50 -50.18 -59.58
CA GLU A 110 -19.64 -50.16 -60.50
C GLU A 110 -20.21 -51.56 -60.77
N LEU A 111 -19.34 -52.57 -60.78
CA LEU A 111 -19.70 -53.97 -60.95
C LEU A 111 -20.34 -54.57 -59.68
N ALA A 112 -20.23 -53.91 -58.52
CA ALA A 112 -20.85 -54.35 -57.27
C ALA A 112 -22.37 -54.53 -57.39
N ASP A 113 -23.01 -53.72 -58.24
CA ASP A 113 -24.45 -53.69 -58.41
C ASP A 113 -24.95 -54.43 -59.67
N ARG A 114 -24.04 -54.85 -60.58
CA ARG A 114 -24.43 -55.20 -61.97
C ARG A 114 -23.89 -56.52 -62.54
N THR A 115 -22.98 -57.25 -61.89
CA THR A 115 -22.23 -58.33 -62.59
C THR A 115 -21.96 -59.56 -61.74
N SER A 116 -21.59 -60.67 -62.41
CA SER A 116 -21.19 -61.95 -61.81
C SER A 116 -20.12 -61.76 -60.71
N PRO A 117 -20.32 -62.33 -59.51
CA PRO A 117 -19.43 -62.15 -58.37
C PRO A 117 -18.00 -62.63 -58.64
N ALA A 118 -17.82 -63.58 -59.56
CA ALA A 118 -16.51 -64.09 -59.95
C ALA A 118 -15.63 -63.03 -60.64
N TRP A 119 -16.23 -62.19 -61.50
CA TRP A 119 -15.50 -61.14 -62.21
C TRP A 119 -15.07 -60.00 -61.27
N ARG A 120 -15.98 -59.58 -60.38
CA ARG A 120 -15.65 -58.61 -59.32
C ARG A 120 -14.53 -59.11 -58.41
N ALA A 121 -14.58 -60.38 -58.00
CA ALA A 121 -13.55 -60.97 -57.16
C ALA A 121 -12.17 -60.99 -57.83
N ALA A 122 -12.11 -61.21 -59.15
CA ALA A 122 -10.86 -61.17 -59.91
C ALA A 122 -10.25 -59.75 -59.93
N ILE A 123 -11.05 -58.72 -60.22
CA ILE A 123 -10.60 -57.32 -60.24
C ILE A 123 -10.15 -56.89 -58.83
N LEU A 124 -10.94 -57.20 -57.81
CA LEU A 124 -10.57 -56.88 -56.43
C LEU A 124 -9.29 -57.59 -55.99
N ARG A 125 -9.06 -58.83 -56.41
CA ARG A 125 -7.81 -59.55 -56.09
C ARG A 125 -6.59 -58.84 -56.68
N GLN A 126 -6.71 -58.39 -57.91
CA GLN A 126 -5.66 -57.65 -58.60
C GLN A 126 -5.39 -56.29 -57.92
N ALA A 127 -6.45 -55.52 -57.65
CA ALA A 127 -6.35 -54.22 -56.98
C ALA A 127 -5.75 -54.36 -55.57
N VAL A 128 -6.20 -55.36 -54.78
CA VAL A 128 -5.66 -55.64 -53.44
C VAL A 128 -4.19 -56.07 -53.51
N ALA A 129 -3.81 -56.97 -54.41
CA ALA A 129 -2.42 -57.40 -54.56
C ALA A 129 -1.47 -56.24 -54.93
N HIS A 130 -1.92 -55.36 -55.82
CA HIS A 130 -1.13 -54.20 -56.24
C HIS A 130 -1.02 -53.12 -55.15
N THR A 131 -2.11 -52.84 -54.43
CA THR A 131 -2.14 -51.80 -53.38
C THR A 131 -1.54 -52.26 -52.05
N SER A 132 -1.55 -53.55 -51.75
CA SER A 132 -0.96 -54.11 -50.51
C SER A 132 0.56 -54.23 -50.58
N SER A 133 1.13 -54.41 -51.77
CA SER A 133 2.58 -54.45 -51.99
C SER A 133 3.23 -53.06 -52.05
N ALA A 134 2.45 -52.03 -52.37
CA ALA A 134 2.93 -50.65 -52.44
C ALA A 134 3.04 -49.97 -51.06
N ASP A 135 4.17 -49.31 -50.79
CA ASP A 135 4.29 -48.45 -49.62
C ASP A 135 3.42 -47.19 -49.80
N TRP A 136 2.37 -47.10 -49.00
CA TRP A 136 1.42 -46.00 -49.00
C TRP A 136 2.08 -44.63 -48.76
N ASN A 137 3.19 -44.56 -48.02
CA ASN A 137 3.88 -43.30 -47.77
C ASN A 137 4.61 -42.79 -49.02
N ILE A 138 5.09 -43.70 -49.86
CA ILE A 138 5.81 -43.40 -51.10
C ILE A 138 4.82 -43.20 -52.26
N ALA A 139 3.85 -44.11 -52.42
CA ALA A 139 2.87 -44.07 -53.49
C ALA A 139 1.89 -42.89 -53.34
N TRP A 140 1.52 -42.55 -52.10
CA TRP A 140 0.61 -41.46 -51.81
C TRP A 140 1.18 -40.53 -50.73
N PRO A 141 2.23 -39.76 -51.05
CA PRO A 141 2.87 -38.88 -50.08
C PRO A 141 1.91 -37.75 -49.72
N VAL A 142 1.67 -37.58 -48.42
CA VAL A 142 0.84 -36.48 -47.92
C VAL A 142 1.67 -35.19 -47.95
N ARG A 143 1.81 -34.59 -49.13
CA ARG A 143 2.54 -33.35 -49.33
C ARG A 143 1.77 -32.18 -48.72
N TRP A 144 2.42 -31.42 -47.86
CA TRP A 144 1.91 -30.13 -47.42
C TRP A 144 1.90 -29.18 -48.62
N PRO A 145 0.78 -28.50 -48.94
CA PRO A 145 0.76 -27.46 -49.95
C PRO A 145 1.90 -26.47 -49.66
N ARG A 146 2.66 -26.04 -50.68
CA ARG A 146 3.74 -25.04 -50.49
C ARG A 146 3.29 -23.77 -49.76
N ARG A 147 1.97 -23.48 -49.78
CA ARG A 147 1.33 -22.35 -49.10
C ARG A 147 1.11 -22.55 -47.59
N THR A 148 1.33 -23.75 -47.04
CA THR A 148 1.08 -24.01 -45.61
C THR A 148 2.03 -23.22 -44.73
N GLY A 149 3.29 -23.04 -45.15
CA GLY A 149 4.24 -22.19 -44.43
C GLY A 149 3.77 -20.74 -44.32
N PHE A 150 3.22 -20.19 -45.41
CA PHE A 150 2.62 -18.86 -45.40
C PHE A 150 1.38 -18.79 -44.49
N ALA A 151 0.51 -19.81 -44.54
CA ALA A 151 -0.70 -19.85 -43.71
C ALA A 151 -0.39 -19.98 -42.22
N THR A 152 0.61 -20.79 -41.85
CA THR A 152 1.07 -20.89 -40.44
C THR A 152 1.75 -19.60 -40.00
N GLY A 153 2.57 -18.99 -40.87
CA GLY A 153 3.20 -17.70 -40.59
C GLY A 153 2.18 -16.58 -40.40
N SER A 154 1.13 -16.52 -41.24
CA SER A 154 0.07 -15.52 -41.12
C SER A 154 -0.79 -15.74 -39.86
N ALA A 155 -1.06 -16.99 -39.50
CA ALA A 155 -1.79 -17.31 -38.27
C ALA A 155 -1.01 -16.91 -37.01
N ILE A 156 0.31 -17.20 -36.96
CA ILE A 156 1.18 -16.78 -35.87
C ILE A 156 1.26 -15.25 -35.80
N LEU A 157 1.45 -14.58 -36.95
CA LEU A 157 1.51 -13.13 -37.00
C LEU A 157 0.18 -12.50 -36.54
N ALA A 158 -0.96 -13.03 -36.96
CA ALA A 158 -2.27 -12.56 -36.51
C ALA A 158 -2.48 -12.78 -35.01
N ALA A 159 -2.03 -13.91 -34.45
CA ALA A 159 -2.09 -14.16 -33.01
C ALA A 159 -1.19 -13.22 -32.21
N LEU A 160 0.03 -12.94 -32.70
CA LEU A 160 0.93 -11.95 -32.10
C LEU A 160 0.37 -10.53 -32.19
N LEU A 161 -0.19 -10.15 -33.35
CA LEU A 161 -0.81 -8.85 -33.54
C LEU A 161 -2.01 -8.67 -32.61
N ALA A 162 -2.85 -9.71 -32.48
CA ALA A 162 -3.93 -9.73 -31.51
C ALA A 162 -3.39 -9.56 -30.08
N LEU A 163 -2.35 -10.29 -29.68
CA LEU A 163 -1.74 -10.16 -28.35
C LEU A 163 -1.22 -8.74 -28.05
N VAL A 164 -0.67 -8.05 -29.04
CA VAL A 164 -0.18 -6.67 -28.92
C VAL A 164 -1.33 -5.66 -28.88
N LEU A 165 -2.41 -5.93 -29.63
CA LEU A 165 -3.58 -5.05 -29.77
C LEU A 165 -4.70 -5.35 -28.77
N LEU A 166 -4.62 -6.44 -28.02
CA LEU A 166 -5.45 -6.62 -26.84
C LEU A 166 -5.23 -5.35 -26.01
N PRO A 167 -6.29 -4.57 -25.72
CA PRO A 167 -6.14 -3.44 -24.82
C PRO A 167 -5.54 -4.05 -23.57
N ARG A 168 -4.25 -3.73 -23.30
CA ARG A 168 -3.68 -3.94 -21.98
C ARG A 168 -4.65 -3.16 -21.13
N SER A 169 -5.50 -3.88 -20.42
CA SER A 169 -6.28 -3.33 -19.35
C SER A 169 -5.23 -2.75 -18.42
N VAL A 170 -4.89 -1.47 -18.65
CA VAL A 170 -4.32 -0.63 -17.63
C VAL A 170 -5.29 -0.86 -16.49
N PRO A 171 -4.86 -1.52 -15.39
CA PRO A 171 -5.75 -1.77 -14.29
C PRO A 171 -6.40 -0.43 -14.03
N VAL A 172 -7.75 -0.40 -14.11
CA VAL A 172 -8.52 0.78 -13.72
C VAL A 172 -7.93 1.11 -12.37
N SER A 173 -7.17 2.22 -12.31
CA SER A 173 -6.51 2.63 -11.08
C SER A 173 -7.60 2.56 -10.03
N PRO A 174 -7.44 1.75 -8.96
CA PRO A 174 -8.48 1.58 -7.96
C PRO A 174 -8.95 2.99 -7.62
N ASP A 175 -10.26 3.21 -7.69
CA ASP A 175 -10.87 4.50 -7.42
C ASP A 175 -10.09 5.13 -6.25
N PRO A 176 -9.34 6.22 -6.47
CA PRO A 176 -8.46 6.76 -5.45
C PRO A 176 -9.25 7.11 -4.17
N ALA A 177 -10.55 7.35 -4.31
CA ALA A 177 -11.46 7.51 -3.20
C ALA A 177 -11.70 6.20 -2.43
N ALA A 178 -11.68 5.02 -3.06
CA ALA A 178 -11.80 3.73 -2.39
C ALA A 178 -10.54 3.37 -1.59
N ALA A 179 -9.34 3.66 -2.11
CA ALA A 179 -8.09 3.48 -1.38
C ALA A 179 -8.03 4.41 -0.15
N LEU A 180 -8.38 5.68 -0.35
CA LEU A 180 -8.47 6.66 0.75
C LEU A 180 -9.51 6.25 1.80
N ARG A 181 -10.68 5.77 1.37
CA ARG A 181 -11.72 5.23 2.28
C ARG A 181 -11.18 4.06 3.11
N ALA A 182 -10.49 3.11 2.48
CA ALA A 182 -9.93 1.96 3.19
C ALA A 182 -8.88 2.36 4.24
N GLU A 183 -8.02 3.32 3.93
CA GLU A 183 -7.01 3.84 4.85
C GLU A 183 -7.66 4.61 6.02
N GLN A 184 -8.66 5.45 5.73
CA GLN A 184 -9.46 6.16 6.73
C GLN A 184 -10.20 5.18 7.66
N HIS A 185 -10.73 4.09 7.10
CA HIS A 185 -11.36 3.01 7.87
C HIS A 185 -10.40 2.36 8.86
N THR A 186 -9.18 2.03 8.40
CA THR A 186 -8.17 1.42 9.29
C THR A 186 -7.73 2.38 10.39
N ALA A 187 -7.50 3.66 10.06
CA ALA A 187 -7.12 4.67 11.04
C ALA A 187 -8.21 4.87 12.10
N LEU A 188 -9.49 4.98 11.69
CA LEU A 188 -10.61 5.10 12.62
C LEU A 188 -10.83 3.84 13.46
N ALA A 189 -10.58 2.66 12.92
CA ALA A 189 -10.71 1.40 13.66
C ALA A 189 -9.62 1.24 14.74
N GLU A 190 -8.35 1.55 14.42
CA GLU A 190 -7.27 1.51 15.42
C GLU A 190 -7.47 2.54 16.52
N LEU A 191 -8.01 3.69 16.14
CA LEU A 191 -8.38 4.76 17.05
C LEU A 191 -9.49 4.31 18.01
N ALA A 192 -10.60 3.80 17.48
CA ALA A 192 -11.69 3.24 18.29
C ALA A 192 -11.18 2.18 19.27
N LYS A 193 -10.26 1.30 18.84
CA LYS A 193 -9.64 0.27 19.70
C LYS A 193 -8.74 0.85 20.79
N THR A 194 -7.97 1.88 20.48
CA THR A 194 -7.12 2.57 21.47
C THR A 194 -7.99 3.27 22.51
N TRP A 195 -9.08 3.87 22.04
CA TRP A 195 -10.08 4.55 22.86
C TRP A 195 -10.84 3.59 23.77
N GLU A 196 -11.24 2.42 23.27
CA GLU A 196 -11.94 1.41 24.06
C GLU A 196 -11.11 0.99 25.29
N LYS A 197 -9.79 0.81 25.11
CA LYS A 197 -8.89 0.51 26.23
C LYS A 197 -8.80 1.65 27.25
N THR A 198 -8.68 2.90 26.79
CA THR A 198 -8.64 4.06 27.71
C THR A 198 -9.99 4.38 28.34
N ALA A 199 -11.10 4.07 27.67
CA ALA A 199 -12.45 4.31 28.16
C ALA A 199 -12.81 3.38 29.32
N ASP A 200 -12.34 2.13 29.29
CA ASP A 200 -12.55 1.19 30.40
C ASP A 200 -11.87 1.68 31.70
N ASP A 201 -10.80 2.49 31.58
CA ASP A 201 -10.12 3.14 32.71
C ASP A 201 -10.79 4.45 33.15
N LEU A 202 -11.51 5.13 32.24
CA LEU A 202 -12.13 6.43 32.45
C LEU A 202 -13.63 6.30 32.75
N LYS A 203 -13.97 6.18 34.04
CA LYS A 203 -15.37 6.19 34.48
C LYS A 203 -15.95 7.60 34.46
N GLY A 204 -16.82 7.91 33.49
CA GLY A 204 -17.57 9.18 33.47
C GLY A 204 -18.64 9.23 32.38
N LYS A 205 -19.80 9.82 32.70
CA LYS A 205 -20.93 9.98 31.75
C LYS A 205 -20.54 10.68 30.44
N GLU A 206 -19.59 11.60 30.51
CA GLU A 206 -19.08 12.33 29.33
C GLU A 206 -18.31 11.41 28.38
N TRP A 207 -17.58 10.43 28.94
CA TRP A 207 -16.84 9.43 28.17
C TRP A 207 -17.77 8.40 27.53
N ASP A 208 -18.83 8.00 28.23
CA ASP A 208 -19.84 7.10 27.68
C ASP A 208 -20.55 7.75 26.47
N ALA A 209 -20.93 9.02 26.58
CA ALA A 209 -21.54 9.77 25.49
C ALA A 209 -20.60 9.91 24.28
N PHE A 210 -19.30 10.13 24.54
CA PHE A 210 -18.30 10.17 23.47
C PHE A 210 -18.11 8.80 22.81
N ARG A 211 -18.05 7.72 23.59
CA ARG A 211 -17.96 6.34 23.08
C ARG A 211 -19.14 6.01 22.17
N GLU A 212 -20.35 6.38 22.56
CA GLU A 212 -21.56 6.20 21.73
C GLU A 212 -21.47 6.96 20.40
N THR A 213 -20.95 8.20 20.39
CA THR A 213 -20.77 8.93 19.13
C THR A 213 -19.70 8.32 18.22
N LEU A 214 -18.62 7.75 18.78
CA LEU A 214 -17.60 7.06 17.98
C LEU A 214 -18.10 5.74 17.40
N THR A 215 -18.86 4.95 18.16
CA THR A 215 -19.41 3.68 17.66
C THR A 215 -20.48 3.92 16.61
N GLU A 216 -21.32 4.95 16.77
CA GLU A 216 -22.28 5.37 15.75
C GLU A 216 -21.56 5.75 14.44
N LEU A 217 -20.47 6.51 14.55
CA LEU A 217 -19.65 6.91 13.39
C LEU A 217 -19.00 5.70 12.71
N GLN A 218 -18.41 4.79 13.48
CA GLN A 218 -17.79 3.57 12.96
C GLN A 218 -18.79 2.69 12.22
N THR A 219 -20.01 2.56 12.75
CA THR A 219 -21.10 1.81 12.12
C THR A 219 -21.51 2.44 10.79
N LYS A 220 -21.72 3.77 10.77
CA LYS A 220 -22.07 4.51 9.54
C LYS A 220 -20.98 4.46 8.48
N LEU A 221 -19.71 4.46 8.88
CA LEU A 221 -18.59 4.23 7.97
C LEU A 221 -18.64 2.81 7.42
N ALA A 222 -18.79 1.79 8.27
CA ALA A 222 -18.80 0.38 7.86
C ALA A 222 -19.90 0.06 6.84
N GLU A 223 -21.03 0.75 6.92
CA GLU A 223 -22.15 0.63 5.99
C GLU A 223 -21.88 1.27 4.60
N GLN A 224 -20.70 1.88 4.37
CA GLN A 224 -20.22 2.46 3.10
C GLN A 224 -21.14 3.51 2.44
N ASN A 225 -22.14 4.03 3.15
CA ASN A 225 -23.15 4.93 2.59
C ASN A 225 -22.96 6.41 2.93
N LEU A 226 -21.86 6.80 3.57
CA LEU A 226 -21.60 8.21 3.86
C LEU A 226 -21.07 8.93 2.63
N SER A 227 -21.80 9.94 2.17
CA SER A 227 -21.26 10.92 1.25
C SER A 227 -20.08 11.65 1.88
N GLU A 228 -19.15 12.17 1.06
CA GLU A 228 -17.99 12.95 1.52
C GLU A 228 -18.40 14.10 2.45
N ARG A 229 -19.50 14.78 2.12
CA ARG A 229 -20.05 15.87 2.93
C ARG A 229 -20.53 15.39 4.30
N GLU A 230 -21.21 14.25 4.35
CA GLU A 230 -21.68 13.67 5.62
C GLU A 230 -20.51 13.21 6.48
N LEU A 231 -19.46 12.65 5.88
CA LEU A 231 -18.23 12.28 6.59
C LEU A 231 -17.58 13.52 7.23
N LEU A 232 -17.45 14.62 6.50
CA LEU A 232 -16.89 15.87 7.03
C LEU A 232 -17.70 16.43 8.22
N VAL A 233 -19.04 16.40 8.11
CA VAL A 233 -19.95 16.81 9.20
C VAL A 233 -19.82 15.90 10.42
N ALA A 234 -19.73 14.59 10.19
CA ALA A 234 -19.60 13.59 11.24
C ALA A 234 -18.25 13.76 11.98
N LEU A 235 -17.16 13.99 11.24
CA LEU A 235 -15.85 14.32 11.81
C LEU A 235 -15.88 15.62 12.62
N ALA A 236 -16.57 16.67 12.15
CA ALA A 236 -16.68 17.93 12.87
C ALA A 236 -17.46 17.78 14.19
N ARG A 237 -18.49 16.92 14.19
CA ARG A 237 -19.25 16.60 15.39
C ARG A 237 -18.40 15.83 16.42
N VAL A 238 -17.57 14.88 15.95
CA VAL A 238 -16.60 14.20 16.80
C VAL A 238 -15.65 15.22 17.41
N GLU A 239 -15.00 16.07 16.62
CA GLU A 239 -14.09 17.12 17.09
C GLU A 239 -14.74 18.08 18.11
N SER A 240 -16.00 18.48 17.91
CA SER A 240 -16.71 19.31 18.88
C SER A 240 -16.91 18.59 20.21
N LYS A 241 -17.34 17.32 20.18
CA LYS A 241 -17.52 16.50 21.39
C LYS A 241 -16.18 16.21 22.07
N LEU A 242 -15.15 16.05 21.27
CA LEU A 242 -13.76 15.92 21.66
C LEU A 242 -13.31 17.15 22.47
N ALA A 243 -13.57 18.34 21.94
CA ALA A 243 -13.22 19.61 22.55
C ALA A 243 -13.96 19.80 23.89
N GLU A 244 -15.26 19.52 23.92
CA GLU A 244 -16.09 19.55 25.14
C GLU A 244 -15.52 18.61 26.22
N ALA A 245 -15.23 17.35 25.86
CA ALA A 245 -14.63 16.39 26.78
C ALA A 245 -13.25 16.84 27.27
N THR A 246 -12.39 17.36 26.39
CA THR A 246 -11.09 17.89 26.82
C THR A 246 -11.20 19.08 27.74
N ALA A 247 -12.16 19.98 27.52
CA ALA A 247 -12.38 21.15 28.36
C ALA A 247 -12.83 20.74 29.76
N ALA A 248 -13.81 19.84 29.85
CA ALA A 248 -14.28 19.28 31.11
C ALA A 248 -13.15 18.58 31.89
N VAL A 249 -12.27 17.90 31.16
CA VAL A 249 -11.10 17.25 31.74
C VAL A 249 -10.02 18.26 32.14
N ALA A 250 -9.81 19.36 31.39
CA ALA A 250 -8.84 20.43 31.66
C ALA A 250 -9.12 21.20 32.94
N GLU A 251 -10.40 21.36 33.27
CA GLU A 251 -10.84 22.20 34.37
C GLU A 251 -10.65 21.56 35.76
N SER A 252 -10.46 20.23 35.83
CA SER A 252 -10.31 19.49 37.10
C SER A 252 -9.10 18.55 37.07
N GLY A 253 -8.13 18.75 37.97
CA GLY A 253 -7.03 17.78 38.05
C GLY A 253 -5.84 18.11 38.92
N ILE A 254 -5.23 17.03 39.42
CA ILE A 254 -3.96 17.00 40.13
C ILE A 254 -2.83 17.68 39.34
N SER A 255 -2.87 17.66 38.00
CA SER A 255 -1.83 18.25 37.15
C SER A 255 -1.58 19.74 37.44
N ASN A 256 -2.64 20.49 37.78
CA ASN A 256 -2.55 21.91 38.12
C ASN A 256 -1.92 22.18 39.50
N HIS A 257 -1.79 21.14 40.31
CA HIS A 257 -1.31 21.17 41.68
C HIS A 257 -0.17 20.19 41.93
N ALA A 258 0.38 19.57 40.88
CA ALA A 258 1.35 18.49 41.00
C ALA A 258 2.64 18.96 41.69
N GLU A 259 3.08 20.19 41.42
CA GLU A 259 4.25 20.78 42.06
C GLU A 259 4.00 21.13 43.54
N ASP A 260 2.87 21.77 43.85
CA ASP A 260 2.45 22.06 45.23
C ASP A 260 2.31 20.76 46.06
N LEU A 261 1.74 19.70 45.46
CA LEU A 261 1.64 18.38 46.07
C LEU A 261 3.01 17.76 46.28
N ALA A 262 3.86 17.75 45.25
CA ALA A 262 5.18 17.17 45.34
C ALA A 262 6.01 17.81 46.45
N ASP A 263 5.97 19.13 46.54
CA ASP A 263 6.67 19.90 47.56
C ASP A 263 6.16 19.66 48.98
N ALA A 264 4.88 19.32 49.12
CA ALA A 264 4.32 18.95 50.41
C ALA A 264 4.63 17.50 50.80
N LEU A 265 4.62 16.58 49.81
CA LEU A 265 4.91 15.16 50.02
C LEU A 265 6.41 14.87 50.22
N ALA A 266 7.31 15.71 49.69
CA ALA A 266 8.75 15.52 49.81
C ALA A 266 9.27 15.50 51.26
N GLY A 267 8.53 16.12 52.19
CA GLY A 267 8.84 16.14 53.62
C GLY A 267 8.29 14.94 54.41
N ILE A 268 7.55 14.03 53.77
CA ILE A 268 6.96 12.84 54.40
C ILE A 268 7.79 11.62 54.03
N GLU A 269 8.31 10.90 55.02
CA GLU A 269 9.12 9.71 54.78
C GLU A 269 8.29 8.61 54.11
N GLY A 270 8.83 8.03 53.03
CA GLY A 270 8.16 7.02 52.22
C GLY A 270 7.34 7.58 51.05
N MET A 271 7.19 8.91 50.93
CA MET A 271 6.47 9.56 49.82
C MET A 271 7.39 10.27 48.82
N GLU A 272 8.70 10.14 48.95
CA GLU A 272 9.66 10.88 48.11
C GLU A 272 9.63 10.45 46.65
N ALA A 273 9.38 9.16 46.39
CA ALA A 273 9.21 8.65 45.03
C ALA A 273 7.96 9.25 44.36
N ALA A 274 6.85 9.39 45.11
CA ALA A 274 5.64 10.03 44.62
C ALA A 274 5.86 11.53 44.38
N ALA A 275 6.51 12.22 45.33
CA ALA A 275 6.87 13.62 45.17
C ALA A 275 7.72 13.85 43.92
N LYS A 276 8.75 13.03 43.71
CA LYS A 276 9.61 13.12 42.52
C LYS A 276 8.81 12.92 41.22
N ALA A 277 7.98 11.87 41.16
CA ALA A 277 7.16 11.59 39.98
C ALA A 277 6.15 12.72 39.68
N LEU A 278 5.56 13.32 40.72
CA LEU A 278 4.69 14.50 40.58
C LEU A 278 5.44 15.74 40.04
N LYS A 279 6.69 15.97 40.46
CA LYS A 279 7.53 17.05 39.89
C LYS A 279 7.84 16.82 38.41
N GLU A 280 8.09 15.56 38.06
CA GLU A 280 8.31 15.13 36.67
C GLU A 280 7.02 15.10 35.84
N ARG A 281 5.85 15.39 36.47
CA ARG A 281 4.51 15.30 35.89
C ARG A 281 4.15 13.90 35.37
N ASP A 282 4.82 12.86 35.86
CA ASP A 282 4.48 11.46 35.59
C ASP A 282 3.46 10.97 36.62
N LEU A 283 2.18 11.23 36.33
CA LEU A 283 1.06 10.90 37.22
C LEU A 283 0.86 9.38 37.38
N ALA A 284 1.27 8.57 36.41
CA ALA A 284 1.20 7.12 36.49
C ALA A 284 2.24 6.56 37.47
N ALA A 285 3.49 7.04 37.36
CA ALA A 285 4.53 6.70 38.32
C ALA A 285 4.21 7.23 39.73
N ALA A 286 3.63 8.44 39.82
CA ALA A 286 3.18 9.02 41.09
C ALA A 286 2.12 8.14 41.76
N ALA A 287 1.10 7.70 41.02
CA ALA A 287 0.08 6.80 41.54
C ALA A 287 0.68 5.50 42.10
N SER A 288 1.55 4.84 41.32
CA SER A 288 2.20 3.59 41.76
C SER A 288 3.07 3.78 43.01
N ALA A 289 3.78 4.91 43.11
CA ALA A 289 4.56 5.25 44.28
C ALA A 289 3.68 5.54 45.51
N LEU A 290 2.55 6.22 45.32
CA LEU A 290 1.56 6.48 46.38
C LEU A 290 0.89 5.21 46.89
N ASP A 291 0.60 4.23 46.03
CA ASP A 291 0.09 2.92 46.46
C ASP A 291 1.10 2.17 47.33
N LYS A 292 2.37 2.18 46.92
CA LYS A 292 3.46 1.56 47.70
C LYS A 292 3.60 2.25 49.05
N ALA A 293 3.52 3.59 49.07
CA ALA A 293 3.50 4.37 50.30
C ALA A 293 2.30 3.97 51.17
N ALA A 294 1.08 3.95 50.61
CA ALA A 294 -0.13 3.55 51.32
C ALA A 294 -0.05 2.13 51.91
N ALA A 295 0.45 1.16 51.15
CA ALA A 295 0.65 -0.21 51.60
C ALA A 295 1.70 -0.31 52.72
N SER A 296 2.82 0.41 52.60
CA SER A 296 3.85 0.44 53.65
C SER A 296 3.31 1.06 54.94
N LEU A 297 2.52 2.13 54.84
CA LEU A 297 1.89 2.82 55.97
C LEU A 297 0.84 1.96 56.66
N ALA A 298 0.10 1.13 55.91
CA ALA A 298 -0.86 0.19 56.47
C ALA A 298 -0.19 -0.94 57.28
N SER A 299 1.07 -1.26 56.98
CA SER A 299 1.79 -2.40 57.59
C SER A 299 2.67 -2.06 58.81
N ALA A 300 2.90 -0.79 59.11
CA ALA A 300 3.90 -0.36 60.07
C ALA A 300 3.28 0.21 61.37
N ASP A 301 3.55 -0.41 62.52
CA ASP A 301 2.96 -0.03 63.83
C ASP A 301 3.53 1.27 64.46
N THR A 302 4.61 1.83 63.92
CA THR A 302 5.25 3.05 64.47
C THR A 302 4.52 4.35 64.08
N LYS A 303 4.90 5.51 64.60
CA LYS A 303 4.36 6.82 64.14
C LYS A 303 4.89 7.19 62.75
N LEU A 304 4.17 8.05 62.02
CA LEU A 304 4.68 8.64 60.76
C LEU A 304 5.99 9.38 61.06
N ALA A 305 7.03 9.10 60.29
CA ALA A 305 8.31 9.77 60.41
C ALA A 305 8.41 10.89 59.35
N PHE A 306 9.08 11.97 59.73
CA PHE A 306 9.31 13.12 58.87
C PHE A 306 10.80 13.43 58.86
N LYS A 307 11.34 13.82 57.71
CA LYS A 307 12.73 14.26 57.63
C LYS A 307 12.90 15.55 58.42
N ASP A 308 13.85 15.59 59.35
CA ASP A 308 14.31 16.83 59.99
C ASP A 308 13.21 17.73 60.59
N GLY A 309 12.09 17.15 61.03
CA GLY A 309 10.96 17.90 61.59
C GLY A 309 10.09 18.65 60.57
N THR A 310 10.20 18.34 59.27
CA THR A 310 9.43 19.01 58.19
C THR A 310 7.91 18.73 58.23
N GLY A 311 7.42 17.90 59.15
CA GLY A 311 6.01 17.53 59.24
C GLY A 311 5.05 18.71 59.42
N ALA A 312 5.44 19.71 60.22
CA ALA A 312 4.63 20.92 60.40
C ALA A 312 4.52 21.75 59.11
N GLU A 313 5.60 21.81 58.33
CA GLU A 313 5.62 22.52 57.05
C GLU A 313 4.83 21.78 55.97
N ALA A 314 5.02 20.45 55.87
CA ALA A 314 4.23 19.59 54.99
C ALA A 314 2.72 19.71 55.29
N ALA A 315 2.33 19.65 56.57
CA ALA A 315 0.96 19.84 57.00
C ALA A 315 0.39 21.20 56.58
N LYS A 316 1.17 22.28 56.73
CA LYS A 316 0.77 23.63 56.33
C LYS A 316 0.57 23.74 54.82
N ARG A 317 1.51 23.19 54.02
CA ARG A 317 1.41 23.19 52.55
C ARG A 317 0.19 22.39 52.06
N LEU A 318 -0.06 21.21 52.64
CA LEU A 318 -1.25 20.40 52.33
C LEU A 318 -2.56 21.11 52.71
N ALA A 319 -2.59 21.84 53.83
CA ALA A 319 -3.76 22.63 54.22
C ALA A 319 -4.02 23.79 53.23
N GLN A 320 -2.97 24.53 52.84
CA GLN A 320 -3.08 25.59 51.84
C GLN A 320 -3.52 25.04 50.48
N LEU A 321 -3.01 23.88 50.09
CA LEU A 321 -3.43 23.20 48.88
C LEU A 321 -4.90 22.79 48.95
N SER A 322 -5.37 22.28 50.09
CA SER A 322 -6.78 21.94 50.30
C SER A 322 -7.69 23.15 50.07
N GLU A 323 -7.33 24.32 50.62
CA GLU A 323 -8.07 25.56 50.38
C GLU A 323 -8.02 26.03 48.91
N LYS A 324 -6.86 25.94 48.26
CA LYS A 324 -6.71 26.29 46.83
C LYS A 324 -7.57 25.37 45.95
N ALA A 325 -7.52 24.07 46.19
CA ALA A 325 -8.31 23.07 45.47
C ALA A 325 -9.82 23.30 45.67
N ALA A 326 -10.25 23.57 46.92
CA ALA A 326 -11.65 23.89 47.22
C ALA A 326 -12.13 25.15 46.48
N LYS A 327 -11.31 26.20 46.42
CA LYS A 327 -11.62 27.44 45.68
C LYS A 327 -11.73 27.24 44.18
N LYS A 328 -11.02 26.25 43.62
CA LYS A 328 -11.12 25.86 42.21
C LYS A 328 -12.22 24.83 41.92
N GLY A 329 -12.95 24.39 42.94
CA GLY A 329 -14.02 23.39 42.79
C GLY A 329 -13.55 21.93 42.86
N ASP A 330 -12.28 21.66 43.14
CA ASP A 330 -11.72 20.30 43.22
C ASP A 330 -11.96 19.68 44.60
N ALA A 331 -13.22 19.37 44.93
CA ALA A 331 -13.62 18.87 46.25
C ALA A 331 -12.87 17.59 46.69
N LYS A 332 -12.67 16.63 45.77
CA LYS A 332 -11.93 15.38 46.05
C LYS A 332 -10.48 15.64 46.44
N LEU A 333 -9.79 16.52 45.70
CA LEU A 333 -8.40 16.87 45.99
C LEU A 333 -8.30 17.65 47.30
N ALA A 334 -9.26 18.55 47.54
CA ALA A 334 -9.35 19.31 48.78
C ALA A 334 -9.48 18.40 50.01
N ASP A 335 -10.37 17.39 49.94
CA ASP A 335 -10.57 16.41 51.02
C ASP A 335 -9.32 15.54 51.23
N THR A 336 -8.70 15.06 50.15
CA THR A 336 -7.48 14.24 50.24
C THR A 336 -6.30 15.03 50.81
N ALA A 337 -6.10 16.27 50.35
CA ALA A 337 -5.08 17.15 50.89
C ALA A 337 -5.34 17.49 52.37
N LYS A 338 -6.61 17.66 52.77
CA LYS A 338 -7.00 17.87 54.17
C LYS A 338 -6.68 16.64 55.04
N LYS A 339 -7.05 15.43 54.59
CA LYS A 339 -6.73 14.17 55.28
C LYS A 339 -5.23 13.98 55.45
N LEU A 340 -4.45 14.22 54.40
CA LEU A 340 -2.99 14.16 54.46
C LEU A 340 -2.40 15.23 55.39
N SER A 341 -2.96 16.45 55.40
CA SER A 341 -2.56 17.52 56.32
C SER A 341 -2.82 17.14 57.79
N GLU A 342 -3.99 16.59 58.09
CA GLU A 342 -4.34 16.13 59.44
C GLU A 342 -3.44 14.97 59.88
N ALA A 343 -3.23 13.99 59.01
CA ALA A 343 -2.30 12.90 59.24
C ALA A 343 -0.86 13.39 59.48
N ALA A 344 -0.43 14.43 58.76
CA ALA A 344 0.88 15.04 58.94
C ALA A 344 1.01 15.76 60.30
N LYS A 345 -0.09 16.32 60.84
CA LYS A 345 -0.11 16.97 62.17
C LYS A 345 -0.12 15.98 63.32
N THR A 346 -0.92 14.91 63.19
CA THR A 346 -1.14 13.93 64.26
C THR A 346 -0.11 12.80 64.24
N GLY A 347 0.56 12.59 63.09
CA GLY A 347 1.40 11.42 62.85
C GLY A 347 0.61 10.12 62.67
N ASP A 348 -0.69 10.20 62.37
CA ASP A 348 -1.56 9.04 62.16
C ASP A 348 -1.31 8.40 60.79
N LYS A 349 -0.68 7.22 60.81
CA LYS A 349 -0.40 6.44 59.61
C LYS A 349 -1.63 5.95 58.87
N LYS A 350 -2.72 5.66 59.58
CA LYS A 350 -3.93 5.15 58.94
C LYS A 350 -4.54 6.24 58.05
N SER A 351 -4.70 7.45 58.59
CA SER A 351 -5.14 8.60 57.80
C SER A 351 -4.15 8.96 56.68
N ALA A 352 -2.83 8.85 56.91
CA ALA A 352 -1.83 9.08 55.87
C ALA A 352 -1.94 8.04 54.75
N GLY A 353 -2.14 6.76 55.08
CA GLY A 353 -2.31 5.67 54.13
C GLY A 353 -3.59 5.81 53.31
N GLU A 354 -4.72 6.12 53.96
CA GLU A 354 -6.00 6.40 53.28
C GLU A 354 -5.92 7.62 52.37
N GLY A 355 -5.27 8.70 52.84
CA GLY A 355 -5.00 9.89 52.03
C GLY A 355 -4.12 9.58 50.82
N SER A 356 -3.08 8.77 51.01
CA SER A 356 -2.16 8.36 49.94
C SER A 356 -2.86 7.48 48.90
N ALA A 357 -3.67 6.52 49.34
CA ALA A 357 -4.46 5.67 48.44
C ALA A 357 -5.47 6.49 47.64
N SER A 358 -6.14 7.46 48.28
CA SER A 358 -7.05 8.36 47.57
C SER A 358 -6.32 9.28 46.58
N LEU A 359 -5.12 9.77 46.93
CA LEU A 359 -4.30 10.55 46.01
C LEU A 359 -3.78 9.70 44.86
N ALA A 360 -3.46 8.42 45.11
CA ALA A 360 -3.06 7.46 44.07
C ALA A 360 -4.21 7.26 43.07
N GLU A 361 -5.43 7.03 43.55
CA GLU A 361 -6.63 6.89 42.72
C GLU A 361 -6.85 8.13 41.84
N GLN A 362 -6.81 9.33 42.44
CA GLN A 362 -6.94 10.57 41.68
C GLN A 362 -5.79 10.78 40.68
N SER A 363 -4.58 10.34 41.02
CA SER A 363 -3.41 10.44 40.11
C SER A 363 -3.54 9.47 38.93
N ARG A 364 -4.09 8.25 39.13
CA ARG A 364 -4.42 7.34 38.02
C ARG A 364 -5.51 7.91 37.13
N GLU A 365 -6.56 8.47 37.72
CA GLU A 365 -7.65 9.12 36.98
C GLU A 365 -7.09 10.26 36.11
N ALA A 366 -6.23 11.10 36.68
CA ALA A 366 -5.58 12.19 35.96
C ALA A 366 -4.57 11.68 34.89
N ALA A 367 -3.83 10.61 35.16
CA ALA A 367 -2.94 9.99 34.17
C ALA A 367 -3.73 9.42 32.99
N ALA A 368 -4.84 8.72 33.24
CA ALA A 368 -5.73 8.20 32.20
C ALA A 368 -6.33 9.34 31.37
N LYS A 369 -6.71 10.45 32.02
CA LYS A 369 -7.15 11.69 31.37
C LYS A 369 -6.07 12.30 30.48
N ASP A 370 -4.82 12.34 30.92
CA ASP A 370 -3.71 12.89 30.12
C ASP A 370 -3.37 12.00 28.91
N VAL A 371 -3.40 10.67 29.07
CA VAL A 371 -3.27 9.73 27.95
C VAL A 371 -4.42 9.92 26.95
N ALA A 372 -5.65 10.07 27.43
CA ALA A 372 -6.80 10.37 26.60
C ALA A 372 -6.64 11.71 25.87
N ARG A 373 -6.17 12.78 26.52
CA ARG A 373 -5.89 14.07 25.84
C ARG A 373 -4.81 13.93 24.76
N ALA A 374 -3.75 13.18 25.04
CA ALA A 374 -2.66 12.99 24.09
C ALA A 374 -3.10 12.20 22.85
N SER A 375 -3.83 11.09 23.05
CA SER A 375 -4.39 10.31 21.94
C SER A 375 -5.36 11.18 21.12
N LEU A 376 -6.21 11.94 21.80
CA LEU A 376 -7.18 12.87 21.24
C LEU A 376 -6.53 13.99 20.39
N ALA A 377 -5.45 14.58 20.86
CA ALA A 377 -4.69 15.56 20.10
C ALA A 377 -4.05 14.94 18.85
N SER A 378 -3.61 13.68 18.93
CA SER A 378 -3.11 12.93 17.77
C SER A 378 -4.22 12.65 16.75
N VAL A 379 -5.42 12.28 17.24
CA VAL A 379 -6.61 12.09 16.40
C VAL A 379 -6.93 13.36 15.63
N SER A 380 -7.07 14.48 16.35
CA SER A 380 -7.43 15.76 15.74
C SER A 380 -6.42 16.18 14.66
N ARG A 381 -5.13 15.94 14.87
CA ARG A 381 -4.10 16.15 13.83
C ARG A 381 -4.33 15.26 12.62
N SER A 382 -4.49 13.95 12.81
CA SER A 382 -4.71 13.02 11.68
C SER A 382 -5.98 13.34 10.88
N LEU A 383 -7.05 13.78 11.56
CA LEU A 383 -8.29 14.22 10.92
C LEU A 383 -8.12 15.53 10.16
N SER A 384 -7.38 16.49 10.72
CA SER A 384 -7.05 17.75 10.05
C SER A 384 -6.22 17.50 8.79
N GLU A 385 -5.23 16.61 8.85
CA GLU A 385 -4.41 16.19 7.71
C GLU A 385 -5.26 15.50 6.64
N ALA A 386 -6.15 14.59 7.04
CA ALA A 386 -7.08 13.93 6.12
C ALA A 386 -8.01 14.93 5.42
N ARG A 387 -8.52 15.94 6.14
CA ARG A 387 -9.33 17.02 5.56
C ARG A 387 -8.54 17.87 4.58
N LEU A 388 -7.30 18.21 4.91
CA LEU A 388 -6.41 18.95 4.00
C LEU A 388 -6.13 18.14 2.73
N ALA A 389 -5.85 16.84 2.86
CA ALA A 389 -5.64 15.96 1.71
C ALA A 389 -6.87 15.89 0.79
N LEU A 390 -8.08 15.78 1.37
CA LEU A 390 -9.34 15.84 0.64
C LEU A 390 -9.53 17.20 -0.05
N ALA A 391 -9.31 18.30 0.67
CA ALA A 391 -9.51 19.66 0.15
C ALA A 391 -8.51 20.04 -0.95
N GLU A 392 -7.29 19.50 -0.92
CA GLU A 392 -6.27 19.74 -1.96
C GLU A 392 -6.53 18.95 -3.25
N GLY A 393 -7.45 17.97 -3.24
CA GLY A 393 -7.69 17.10 -4.39
C GLY A 393 -6.45 16.33 -4.85
N LYS A 394 -5.38 16.31 -4.03
CA LYS A 394 -4.18 15.54 -4.30
C LYS A 394 -4.54 14.07 -4.17
N LYS A 395 -4.24 13.31 -5.21
CA LYS A 395 -4.39 11.86 -5.19
C LYS A 395 -3.52 11.30 -4.05
N PRO A 396 -4.07 10.46 -3.17
CA PRO A 396 -3.27 9.76 -2.17
C PRO A 396 -2.24 8.89 -2.92
N GLY A 397 -0.95 9.17 -2.73
CA GLY A 397 0.15 8.43 -3.37
C GLY A 397 1.11 9.24 -4.24
N GLU A 398 0.86 10.53 -4.50
CA GLU A 398 1.81 11.41 -5.22
C GLU A 398 2.67 12.29 -4.28
N SER A 399 2.61 12.04 -2.97
CA SER A 399 3.64 12.54 -2.05
C SER A 399 4.88 11.67 -2.18
N THR A 400 5.90 12.22 -2.80
CA THR A 400 7.12 11.52 -3.26
C THR A 400 8.05 11.07 -2.14
N GLU A 401 7.66 11.11 -0.87
CA GLU A 401 8.44 10.52 0.23
C GLU A 401 7.49 9.98 1.32
N PRO A 402 7.63 8.70 1.72
CA PRO A 402 6.94 8.20 2.89
C PRO A 402 7.55 8.85 4.12
N MET A 403 6.87 9.82 4.72
CA MET A 403 7.10 10.14 6.13
C MET A 403 6.65 8.93 6.94
N SER A 404 7.58 8.00 7.16
CA SER A 404 7.39 6.95 8.14
C SER A 404 7.10 7.61 9.48
N LEU A 405 5.87 7.44 9.99
CA LEU A 405 5.58 7.51 11.42
C LEU A 405 6.34 6.38 12.13
N ALA A 406 7.66 6.48 12.15
CA ALA A 406 8.45 5.79 13.16
C ALA A 406 8.25 6.60 14.43
N MET A 407 7.44 6.05 15.34
CA MET A 407 7.43 6.44 16.75
C MET A 407 8.88 6.46 17.25
N GLN A 408 9.48 7.65 17.31
CA GLN A 408 10.73 7.85 18.02
C GLN A 408 10.38 7.88 19.52
N GLY A 409 10.21 6.68 20.07
CA GLY A 409 10.19 6.48 21.51
C GLY A 409 11.55 6.87 22.07
N ASP A 410 11.54 7.83 22.98
CA ASP A 410 12.66 8.19 23.84
C ASP A 410 13.24 6.93 24.49
N LYS A 411 14.44 6.53 24.03
CA LYS A 411 15.33 5.65 24.80
C LYS A 411 16.50 6.50 25.28
N PRO A 412 16.74 6.61 26.60
CA PRO A 412 17.87 7.34 27.13
C PRO A 412 19.18 6.59 26.83
N GLY A 413 20.22 7.38 26.52
CA GLY A 413 21.47 6.94 25.91
C GLY A 413 22.31 5.96 26.71
N ARG A 414 23.21 5.29 25.99
CA ARG A 414 24.29 4.48 26.59
C ARG A 414 25.52 4.43 25.67
N GLY A 415 26.58 5.13 26.07
CA GLY A 415 27.97 4.72 25.86
C GLY A 415 28.75 5.37 24.70
N PRO A 416 29.89 6.06 24.97
CA PRO A 416 30.87 6.44 23.96
C PRO A 416 31.80 5.26 23.68
N GLY A 417 31.62 4.60 22.53
CA GLY A 417 32.50 3.55 22.04
C GLY A 417 33.52 4.12 21.06
N GLY A 418 34.76 4.28 21.51
CA GLY A 418 35.90 4.57 20.65
C GLY A 418 36.30 3.36 19.80
N GLY A 419 36.75 3.63 18.58
CA GLY A 419 37.34 2.67 17.64
C GLY A 419 37.87 3.44 16.44
N GLN A 420 39.07 4.01 16.53
CA GLN A 420 40.34 3.40 16.10
C GLN A 420 40.57 3.52 14.59
N SER A 421 41.34 4.55 14.24
CA SER A 421 41.82 4.86 12.90
C SER A 421 42.66 3.73 12.32
N GLY A 422 42.22 3.19 11.18
CA GLY A 422 43.02 2.32 10.33
C GLY A 422 44.01 3.14 9.50
N LYS A 423 45.29 2.86 9.71
CA LYS A 423 46.46 3.37 8.99
C LYS A 423 46.87 2.29 7.98
N GLY A 424 46.85 2.60 6.68
CA GLY A 424 47.37 1.75 5.60
C GLY A 424 47.54 2.62 4.36
N ILE A 425 48.74 3.18 4.13
CA ILE A 425 49.85 2.61 3.35
C ILE A 425 49.43 2.42 1.88
N GLY A 426 49.97 3.28 1.03
CA GLY A 426 49.81 3.24 -0.42
C GLY A 426 50.63 4.35 -1.09
N ASP A 427 51.94 4.34 -0.86
CA ASP A 427 52.90 5.04 -1.72
C ASP A 427 52.93 4.35 -3.08
N ALA A 428 52.59 5.07 -4.14
CA ALA A 428 53.06 4.77 -5.48
C ALA A 428 53.23 6.09 -6.25
N ALA A 429 54.50 6.36 -6.56
CA ALA A 429 54.95 7.49 -7.35
C ALA A 429 54.30 7.52 -8.74
N GLY A 430 53.86 8.71 -9.14
CA GLY A 430 53.36 9.02 -10.47
C GLY A 430 53.67 10.48 -10.77
N ASP A 431 54.88 10.71 -11.26
CA ASP A 431 55.39 11.95 -11.80
C ASP A 431 54.59 12.36 -13.04
N HIS A 432 53.67 13.33 -12.90
CA HIS A 432 53.11 14.09 -14.00
C HIS A 432 52.90 15.55 -13.60
N SER A 433 53.96 16.33 -13.82
CA SER A 433 53.95 17.79 -13.87
C SER A 433 53.25 18.27 -15.15
N LEU A 434 51.97 18.65 -15.09
CA LEU A 434 51.33 19.49 -16.10
C LEU A 434 50.21 20.35 -15.48
N GLY A 435 50.35 21.68 -15.55
CA GLY A 435 49.22 22.62 -15.53
C GLY A 435 49.01 23.47 -14.28
N ALA A 436 50.01 24.24 -13.86
CA ALA A 436 49.90 25.26 -12.80
C ALA A 436 49.35 26.62 -13.31
N GLU A 437 48.17 26.65 -13.94
CA GLU A 437 47.57 27.92 -14.42
C GLU A 437 46.11 28.18 -14.01
N ASN A 438 45.48 27.32 -13.20
CA ASN A 438 44.13 27.56 -12.65
C ASN A 438 44.07 27.56 -11.12
N ALA A 439 45.10 28.07 -10.45
CA ALA A 439 45.06 28.32 -9.01
C ALA A 439 44.13 29.52 -8.73
N LEU A 440 42.83 29.24 -8.59
CA LEU A 440 41.86 30.19 -8.03
C LEU A 440 42.33 30.60 -6.64
N ASP A 441 42.50 31.91 -6.45
CA ASP A 441 42.85 32.55 -5.19
C ASP A 441 41.91 32.06 -4.06
N PRO A 442 42.43 31.39 -3.01
CA PRO A 442 41.63 30.95 -1.87
C PRO A 442 41.05 32.11 -1.04
N ALA A 443 41.40 33.36 -1.35
CA ALA A 443 40.80 34.56 -0.78
C ALA A 443 39.59 35.11 -1.55
N SER A 444 38.98 34.31 -2.44
CA SER A 444 37.75 34.70 -3.14
C SER A 444 36.56 34.83 -2.17
N ARG A 445 36.40 36.04 -1.61
CA ARG A 445 35.23 36.48 -0.84
C ARG A 445 33.98 36.35 -1.70
N LYS A 446 33.13 35.37 -1.43
CA LYS A 446 31.75 35.38 -1.89
C LYS A 446 30.97 36.35 -1.00
N GLU A 447 30.79 37.57 -1.48
CA GLU A 447 29.84 38.52 -0.90
C GLU A 447 28.45 38.21 -1.47
N SER A 448 27.60 37.53 -0.70
CA SER A 448 26.19 37.39 -1.04
C SER A 448 25.44 38.63 -0.57
N LEU A 449 25.10 39.52 -1.51
CA LEU A 449 24.32 40.71 -1.24
C LEU A 449 22.83 40.36 -1.28
N THR A 450 22.21 40.12 -0.12
CA THR A 450 20.76 40.04 0.00
C THR A 450 20.24 41.35 0.57
N GLY A 451 19.47 42.09 -0.23
CA GLY A 451 18.77 43.29 0.22
C GLY A 451 17.70 43.70 -0.77
N THR A 452 16.45 43.76 -0.32
CA THR A 452 15.38 44.51 -0.97
C THR A 452 15.46 45.95 -0.48
N VAL A 453 15.53 46.89 -1.44
CA VAL A 453 15.59 48.33 -1.14
C VAL A 453 14.19 48.79 -0.78
N ASN A 454 13.93 49.00 0.51
CA ASN A 454 12.81 49.84 0.96
C ASN A 454 13.37 51.18 1.43
N ALA A 455 12.65 52.25 1.09
CA ALA A 455 13.17 53.61 1.04
C ALA A 455 13.67 54.22 2.36
N ASP A 456 13.36 53.65 3.54
CA ASP A 456 13.68 54.27 4.84
C ASP A 456 13.97 53.24 5.95
N GLY A 457 14.97 52.36 5.80
CA GLY A 457 15.32 51.43 6.88
C GLY A 457 16.77 50.95 6.86
N GLU A 458 17.45 51.05 8.01
CA GLU A 458 18.84 50.61 8.22
C GLU A 458 19.07 49.17 7.75
N SER A 459 20.04 48.99 6.84
CA SER A 459 20.47 47.68 6.36
C SER A 459 21.37 47.00 7.39
N THR A 460 20.89 45.92 8.00
CA THR A 460 21.69 45.03 8.84
C THR A 460 22.60 44.16 7.97
N LYS A 461 23.85 44.60 7.78
CA LYS A 461 24.90 43.78 7.13
C LYS A 461 25.46 42.78 8.14
N ARG A 462 25.27 41.47 7.91
CA ARG A 462 25.95 40.41 8.67
C ARG A 462 27.05 39.78 7.81
N THR A 463 28.31 40.07 8.13
CA THR A 463 29.47 39.45 7.47
C THR A 463 29.86 38.18 8.21
N ILE A 464 29.64 37.01 7.61
CA ILE A 464 30.12 35.73 8.17
C ILE A 464 31.50 35.45 7.57
N LYS A 465 32.56 35.55 8.37
CA LYS A 465 33.90 35.12 7.96
C LYS A 465 33.95 33.59 7.97
N ALA A 466 33.99 33.00 6.78
CA ALA A 466 34.30 31.59 6.62
C ALA A 466 35.81 31.37 6.84
N SER A 467 36.24 31.29 8.09
CA SER A 467 37.51 30.66 8.42
C SER A 467 37.22 29.51 9.37
N GLU A 468 37.45 28.28 8.88
CA GLU A 468 37.63 27.06 9.67
C GLU A 468 36.58 26.82 10.78
N ALA A 469 35.34 26.58 10.38
CA ALA A 469 34.30 26.10 11.28
C ALA A 469 33.49 24.99 10.58
N ALA A 470 33.44 23.83 11.24
CA ALA A 470 33.01 22.52 10.76
C ALA A 470 31.64 22.47 10.05
N PRO A 471 31.37 21.42 9.22
CA PRO A 471 30.05 21.15 8.64
C PRO A 471 28.89 21.13 9.65
N ALA A 472 29.17 20.90 10.93
CA ALA A 472 28.18 20.97 12.01
C ALA A 472 27.65 22.40 12.26
N LEU A 473 28.48 23.44 12.13
CA LEU A 473 28.02 24.83 12.30
C LEU A 473 27.22 25.32 11.09
N ALA A 474 27.54 24.83 9.89
CA ALA A 474 26.74 25.07 8.69
C ALA A 474 25.37 24.38 8.78
N ALA A 475 25.32 23.12 9.26
CA ALA A 475 24.07 22.40 9.48
C ALA A 475 23.15 23.11 10.49
N ASN A 476 23.72 23.55 11.63
CA ASN A 476 22.96 24.28 12.65
C ASN A 476 22.45 25.64 12.16
N ALA A 477 23.22 26.35 11.32
CA ALA A 477 22.79 27.60 10.71
C ALA A 477 21.63 27.39 9.74
N THR A 478 21.70 26.34 8.90
CA THR A 478 20.59 26.00 7.99
C THR A 478 19.33 25.57 8.73
N GLU A 479 19.46 24.86 9.85
CA GLU A 479 18.31 24.43 10.65
C GLU A 479 17.63 25.63 11.32
N ALA A 480 18.40 26.59 11.83
CA ALA A 480 17.88 27.83 12.38
C ALA A 480 17.15 28.68 11.31
N GLU A 481 17.70 28.78 10.10
CA GLU A 481 17.06 29.49 8.98
C GLU A 481 15.76 28.81 8.53
N ILE A 482 15.73 27.47 8.48
CA ILE A 482 14.52 26.71 8.17
C ILE A 482 13.45 26.89 9.26
N ALA A 483 13.86 26.90 10.53
CA ALA A 483 12.95 27.11 11.65
C ALA A 483 12.34 28.52 11.64
N GLU A 484 13.15 29.55 11.37
CA GLU A 484 12.69 30.92 11.23
C GLU A 484 11.74 31.08 10.03
N PHE A 485 12.09 30.49 8.89
CA PHE A 485 11.23 30.48 7.70
C PHE A 485 9.88 29.82 7.97
N THR A 486 9.87 28.68 8.67
CA THR A 486 8.65 27.96 9.04
C THR A 486 7.77 28.81 9.96
N ARG A 487 8.37 29.48 10.95
CA ARG A 487 7.68 30.39 11.86
C ARG A 487 7.01 31.55 11.11
N LEU A 488 7.77 32.24 10.25
CA LEU A 488 7.26 33.37 9.45
C LEU A 488 6.18 32.93 8.46
N SER A 489 6.31 31.76 7.84
CA SER A 489 5.30 31.24 6.92
C SER A 489 3.98 30.93 7.63
N ARG A 490 4.03 30.41 8.87
CA ARG A 490 2.85 30.12 9.67
C ARG A 490 2.16 31.40 10.13
N GLU A 491 2.95 32.34 10.64
CA GLU A 491 2.47 33.66 11.06
C GLU A 491 1.77 34.41 9.91
N ALA A 492 2.32 34.36 8.70
CA ALA A 492 1.72 34.98 7.51
C ALA A 492 0.43 34.30 7.00
N VAL A 493 0.23 33.01 7.29
CA VAL A 493 -0.95 32.25 6.85
C VAL A 493 -2.06 32.27 7.91
N GLU A 494 -1.70 32.38 9.19
CA GLU A 494 -2.62 32.46 10.33
C GLU A 494 -3.22 33.86 10.51
N ASP A 495 -2.68 34.89 9.85
CA ASP A 495 -3.27 36.23 9.86
C ASP A 495 -4.70 36.22 9.31
N GLU A 496 -5.68 36.34 10.22
CA GLU A 496 -7.10 36.26 9.92
C GLU A 496 -7.58 37.40 9.00
N SER A 497 -6.80 38.48 8.90
CA SER A 497 -7.13 39.65 8.08
C SER A 497 -7.05 39.38 6.57
N LEU A 498 -6.39 38.29 6.15
CA LEU A 498 -6.24 37.93 4.75
C LEU A 498 -7.42 37.08 4.25
N PRO A 499 -8.03 37.43 3.09
CA PRO A 499 -9.00 36.57 2.43
C PRO A 499 -8.45 35.16 2.15
N LEU A 500 -9.31 34.14 2.26
CA LEU A 500 -8.94 32.72 2.07
C LEU A 500 -8.19 32.44 0.76
N GLU A 501 -8.52 33.15 -0.31
CA GLU A 501 -7.85 33.02 -1.61
C GLU A 501 -6.36 33.44 -1.55
N HIS A 502 -6.05 34.50 -0.80
CA HIS A 502 -4.68 35.03 -0.68
C HIS A 502 -3.81 34.13 0.20
N ARG A 503 -4.38 33.49 1.23
CA ARG A 503 -3.66 32.53 2.08
C ARG A 503 -3.10 31.35 1.27
N ARG A 504 -3.85 30.87 0.27
CA ARG A 504 -3.39 29.80 -0.64
C ARG A 504 -2.20 30.25 -1.50
N SER A 505 -2.25 31.47 -2.02
CA SER A 505 -1.17 32.05 -2.83
C SER A 505 0.10 32.28 -2.01
N ILE A 506 -0.04 32.79 -0.79
CA ILE A 506 1.07 33.00 0.17
C ILE A 506 1.72 31.66 0.53
N HIS A 507 0.91 30.63 0.84
CA HIS A 507 1.42 29.30 1.12
C HIS A 507 2.20 28.71 -0.07
N ARG A 508 1.66 28.85 -1.30
CA ARG A 508 2.35 28.40 -2.52
C ARG A 508 3.65 29.18 -2.77
N TYR A 509 3.68 30.47 -2.48
CA TYR A 509 4.89 31.29 -2.59
C TYR A 509 5.97 30.84 -1.60
N PHE A 510 5.63 30.63 -0.32
CA PHE A 510 6.57 30.11 0.67
C PHE A 510 7.05 28.68 0.36
N GLN A 511 6.22 27.84 -0.26
CA GLN A 511 6.68 26.53 -0.75
C GLN A 511 7.72 26.65 -1.87
N LEU A 512 7.55 27.61 -2.79
CA LEU A 512 8.45 27.82 -3.93
C LEU A 512 9.83 28.35 -3.54
N ILE A 513 9.91 29.18 -2.50
CA ILE A 513 11.18 29.78 -2.04
C ILE A 513 11.81 29.01 -0.88
N ARG A 514 11.23 27.88 -0.45
CA ARG A 514 11.82 27.06 0.61
C ARG A 514 13.21 26.63 0.14
N PRO A 515 14.28 26.88 0.92
CA PRO A 515 15.63 26.49 0.52
C PRO A 515 15.65 24.97 0.31
N SER A 516 15.75 24.55 -0.95
CA SER A 516 15.93 23.16 -1.31
C SER A 516 17.24 22.70 -0.71
N GLN A 517 17.21 21.61 0.07
CA GLN A 517 18.44 20.96 0.50
C GLN A 517 19.06 20.30 -0.73
N GLU A 518 19.72 21.11 -1.56
CA GLU A 518 20.65 20.64 -2.56
C GLU A 518 21.79 20.00 -1.78
N THR A 519 21.61 18.71 -1.49
CA THR A 519 22.64 17.85 -0.95
C THR A 519 23.78 17.91 -1.96
N PRO A 520 24.96 18.45 -1.61
CA PRO A 520 26.06 18.51 -2.55
C PRO A 520 26.40 17.08 -2.94
N SER A 521 26.02 16.69 -4.16
CA SER A 521 26.33 15.38 -4.69
C SER A 521 27.84 15.20 -4.62
N PRO A 522 28.36 14.15 -3.96
CA PRO A 522 29.78 13.94 -3.87
C PRO A 522 30.30 13.75 -5.30
N VAL A 523 31.06 14.73 -5.78
CA VAL A 523 31.74 14.67 -7.07
C VAL A 523 32.67 13.47 -7.00
N SER A 524 32.26 12.36 -7.61
CA SER A 524 33.08 11.17 -7.75
C SER A 524 34.27 11.54 -8.63
N LYS A 525 35.43 11.72 -8.00
CA LYS A 525 36.71 11.73 -8.71
C LYS A 525 36.95 10.32 -9.22
N THR A 526 36.67 10.09 -10.50
CA THR A 526 37.15 8.91 -11.23
C THR A 526 38.63 9.14 -11.57
N PRO A 527 39.49 8.13 -11.37
CA PRO A 527 40.91 8.17 -11.73
C PRO A 527 41.14 8.18 -13.25
#